data_AF-A0A7K3WWD8-F1
#
_entry.id   AF-A0A7K3WWD8-F1
#
_cell.length_a   1.000
_cell.length_b   1.000
_cell.length_c   1.000
_cell.angle_alpha   90.00
_cell.angle_beta   90.00
_cell.angle_gamma   90.00
#
_symmetry.space_group_name_H-M   'P 1'
#
loop_
_entity.id
_entity.type
_entity.pdbx_description
1 polymer ?
#
loop_
_entity_poly.entity_id
_entity_poly.type
_entity_poly.pdbx_seq_one_letter_code
_entity_poly.pdbx_strand_id
1 'polypeptide(L)'
;MKEFLQSLFKTTEERIRNPFIGAFMTSWLLFNWKPILYILLSSYAIGNRIEYVEEHFSNYILLFWLPLIAALFYVLVLPYLNLGFDRLLKKSQLKRNLIVIETQKRNIANQIELAIGEIKLEETKTSYRERNSHNQLVEALQKKNRDLEITLDATMEKNNSALEDLKAEFSNREKIRVDEIKSFERNYSESREEIMALNNAMFEKDKQIQNLRKIVSDLERKDSNKTLSYLLEFENGLKLIERFDGNKITYLNPETNEIYSDQKAEILKERSQHSRKML
;
A
#
# COMPACT_ATOMS: atom_id res chain seq x y z
N MET A 1 -3.78 -1.02 110.31
CA MET A 1 -2.63 -1.94 110.12
C MET A 1 -2.00 -1.87 108.72
N LYS A 2 -2.78 -1.92 107.62
CA LYS A 2 -2.22 -1.81 106.25
C LYS A 2 -1.42 -0.52 105.99
N GLU A 3 -1.88 0.64 106.47
CA GLU A 3 -1.18 1.92 106.26
C GLU A 3 0.11 2.06 107.08
N PHE A 4 0.17 1.44 108.27
CA PHE A 4 1.37 1.39 109.09
C PHE A 4 2.43 0.45 108.49
N LEU A 5 1.99 -0.71 107.97
CA LEU A 5 2.85 -1.60 107.23
C LEU A 5 3.35 -0.93 105.93
N GLN A 6 2.49 -0.28 105.16
CA GLN A 6 2.89 0.42 103.93
C GLN A 6 3.85 1.58 104.16
N SER A 7 3.72 2.34 105.25
CA SER A 7 4.65 3.43 105.58
C SER A 7 6.01 2.90 106.07
N LEU A 8 6.03 1.81 106.84
CA LEU A 8 7.28 1.12 107.21
C LEU A 8 7.96 0.48 105.99
N PHE A 9 7.19 -0.17 105.10
CA PHE A 9 7.72 -0.75 103.87
C PHE A 9 8.28 0.33 102.94
N LYS A 10 7.59 1.47 102.74
CA LYS A 10 8.12 2.57 101.92
C LYS A 10 9.42 3.17 102.47
N THR A 11 9.49 3.38 103.79
CA THR A 11 10.71 3.91 104.44
C THR A 11 11.87 2.92 104.40
N THR A 12 11.56 1.62 104.41
CA THR A 12 12.53 0.53 104.32
C THR A 12 12.96 0.30 102.86
N GLU A 13 12.07 0.47 101.90
CA GLU A 13 12.31 0.34 100.45
C GLU A 13 13.34 1.37 99.96
N GLU A 14 13.28 2.61 100.46
CA GLU A 14 14.26 3.65 100.14
C GLU A 14 15.66 3.33 100.69
N ARG A 15 15.77 2.62 101.83
CA ARG A 15 17.04 2.23 102.46
C ARG A 15 17.60 0.92 101.90
N ILE A 16 16.74 -0.03 101.54
CA ILE A 16 17.10 -1.29 100.86
C ILE A 16 17.58 -1.02 99.42
N ARG A 17 17.29 0.15 98.86
CA ARG A 17 17.84 0.58 97.56
C ARG A 17 19.37 0.66 97.54
N ASN A 18 20.02 0.75 98.69
CA ASN A 18 21.48 0.60 98.76
C ASN A 18 21.84 -0.88 98.56
N PRO A 19 22.53 -1.25 97.46
CA PRO A 19 22.87 -2.63 97.15
C PRO A 19 23.67 -3.31 98.27
N PHE A 20 24.42 -2.54 99.06
CA PHE A 20 25.12 -3.05 100.24
C PHE A 20 24.19 -3.46 101.37
N ILE A 21 23.16 -2.67 101.65
CA ILE A 21 22.19 -2.97 102.71
C ILE A 21 21.40 -4.23 102.34
N GLY A 22 20.96 -4.32 101.08
CA GLY A 22 20.31 -5.53 100.56
C GLY A 22 21.21 -6.77 100.66
N ALA A 23 22.47 -6.67 100.18
CA ALA A 23 23.43 -7.78 100.23
C ALA A 23 23.81 -8.19 101.66
N PHE A 24 23.91 -7.22 102.58
CA PHE A 24 24.19 -7.49 103.98
C PHE A 24 23.02 -8.20 104.66
N MET A 25 21.79 -7.73 104.46
CA MET A 25 20.60 -8.36 105.03
C MET A 25 20.43 -9.80 104.50
N THR A 26 20.61 -10.03 103.20
CA THR A 26 20.53 -11.37 102.63
C THR A 26 21.65 -12.27 103.12
N SER A 27 22.89 -11.77 103.17
CA SER A 27 24.02 -12.54 103.70
C SER A 27 23.85 -12.86 105.18
N TRP A 28 23.36 -11.92 105.98
CA TRP A 28 23.11 -12.09 107.40
C TRP A 28 22.06 -13.18 107.65
N LEU A 29 20.95 -13.17 106.91
CA LEU A 29 19.94 -14.22 106.97
C LEU A 29 20.52 -15.59 106.54
N LEU A 30 21.37 -15.62 105.51
CA LEU A 30 21.98 -16.84 105.01
C LEU A 30 22.98 -17.47 105.99
N PHE A 31 23.76 -16.68 106.72
CA PHE A 31 24.70 -17.21 107.72
C PHE A 31 24.03 -17.50 109.06
N ASN A 32 23.01 -16.72 109.44
CA ASN A 32 22.27 -16.87 110.71
C ASN A 32 20.97 -17.68 110.57
N TRP A 33 20.83 -18.48 109.51
CA TRP A 33 19.62 -19.26 109.27
C TRP A 33 19.28 -20.23 110.42
N LYS A 34 20.29 -20.85 111.06
CA LYS A 34 20.10 -21.82 112.15
C LYS A 34 19.44 -21.20 113.40
N PRO A 35 19.97 -20.13 114.02
CA PRO A 35 19.33 -19.51 115.17
C PRO A 35 17.94 -18.95 114.82
N ILE A 36 17.75 -18.41 113.62
CA ILE A 36 16.44 -17.92 113.15
C ILE A 36 15.41 -19.05 113.11
N LEU A 37 15.74 -20.16 112.45
CA LEU A 37 14.84 -21.32 112.38
C LEU A 37 14.60 -21.93 113.76
N TYR A 38 15.62 -21.97 114.62
CA TYR A 38 15.48 -22.49 115.98
C TYR A 38 14.54 -21.64 116.83
N ILE A 39 14.65 -20.32 116.81
CA ILE A 39 13.74 -19.43 117.55
C ILE A 39 12.31 -19.55 117.02
N LEU A 40 12.13 -19.61 115.69
CA LEU A 40 10.81 -19.59 115.07
C LEU A 40 10.08 -20.95 115.12
N LEU A 41 10.79 -22.06 114.92
CA LEU A 41 10.19 -23.39 114.67
C LEU A 41 10.38 -24.39 115.82
N SER A 42 11.20 -24.09 116.83
CA SER A 42 11.37 -24.97 117.98
C SER A 42 10.06 -25.14 118.76
N SER A 43 9.89 -26.24 119.48
CA SER A 43 8.73 -26.50 120.35
C SER A 43 8.95 -26.07 121.81
N TYR A 44 10.17 -25.67 122.19
CA TYR A 44 10.50 -25.26 123.57
C TYR A 44 9.84 -23.94 123.97
N ALA A 45 9.75 -23.63 125.27
CA ALA A 45 9.31 -22.32 125.74
C ALA A 45 10.25 -21.21 125.23
N ILE A 46 9.72 -20.01 124.99
CA ILE A 46 10.48 -18.91 124.36
C ILE A 46 11.75 -18.55 125.15
N GLY A 47 11.71 -18.61 126.49
CA GLY A 47 12.88 -18.37 127.34
C GLY A 47 14.02 -19.35 127.04
N ASN A 48 13.72 -20.65 127.02
CA ASN A 48 14.70 -21.70 126.71
C ASN A 48 15.24 -21.58 125.28
N ARG A 49 14.45 -21.06 124.33
CA ARG A 49 14.92 -20.83 122.95
C ARG A 49 15.97 -19.73 122.89
N ILE A 50 15.72 -18.62 123.60
CA ILE A 50 16.63 -17.48 123.64
C ILE A 50 17.93 -17.87 124.32
N GLU A 51 17.86 -18.55 125.46
CA GLU A 51 19.04 -19.03 126.20
C GLU A 51 19.89 -19.99 125.36
N TYR A 52 19.25 -20.92 124.64
CA TYR A 52 19.96 -21.81 123.73
C TYR A 52 20.68 -21.06 122.61
N VAL A 53 20.04 -20.03 122.03
CA VAL A 53 20.68 -19.20 120.99
C VAL A 53 21.83 -18.38 121.55
N GLU A 54 21.67 -17.84 122.76
CA GLU A 54 22.70 -17.07 123.43
C GLU A 54 23.92 -17.94 123.81
N GLU A 55 23.71 -19.20 124.19
CA GLU A 55 24.82 -20.09 124.51
C GLU A 55 25.54 -20.62 123.25
N HIS A 56 24.79 -20.95 122.19
CA HIS A 56 25.32 -21.70 121.05
C HIS A 56 25.61 -20.86 119.79
N PHE A 57 25.02 -19.66 119.66
CA PHE A 57 25.12 -18.83 118.45
C PHE A 57 25.59 -17.38 118.71
N SER A 58 26.24 -17.12 119.85
CA SER A 58 26.74 -15.78 120.22
C SER A 58 28.10 -15.39 119.63
N ASN A 59 28.62 -16.14 118.66
CA ASN A 59 29.89 -15.78 118.04
C ASN A 59 29.74 -14.57 117.12
N TYR A 60 30.28 -13.42 117.54
CA TYR A 60 30.26 -12.15 116.80
C TYR A 60 30.83 -12.23 115.37
N ILE A 61 31.77 -13.15 115.12
CA ILE A 61 32.38 -13.32 113.79
C ILE A 61 31.35 -13.92 112.82
N LEU A 62 30.62 -14.94 113.28
CA LEU A 62 29.56 -15.60 112.50
C LEU A 62 28.32 -14.70 112.38
N LEU A 63 27.98 -13.99 113.45
CA LEU A 63 26.78 -13.16 113.52
C LEU A 63 26.88 -11.90 112.65
N PHE A 64 28.06 -11.24 112.61
CA PHE A 64 28.19 -9.93 111.97
C PHE A 64 29.29 -9.86 110.91
N TRP A 65 30.53 -10.27 111.24
CA TRP A 65 31.67 -10.06 110.34
C TRP A 65 31.63 -10.89 109.06
N LEU A 66 31.23 -12.17 109.12
CA LEU A 66 31.09 -13.00 107.93
C LEU A 66 30.00 -12.48 106.97
N PRO A 67 28.78 -12.15 107.43
CA PRO A 67 27.79 -11.45 106.61
C PRO A 67 28.30 -10.14 106.00
N LEU A 68 29.04 -9.35 106.77
CA LEU A 68 29.59 -8.07 106.32
C LEU A 68 30.61 -8.25 105.20
N ILE A 69 31.55 -9.17 105.37
CA ILE A 69 32.59 -9.48 104.38
C ILE A 69 31.97 -10.07 103.12
N ALA A 70 31.00 -10.98 103.26
CA ALA A 70 30.31 -11.57 102.11
C ALA A 70 29.49 -10.54 101.33
N ALA A 71 28.81 -9.62 102.01
CA ALA A 71 28.10 -8.52 101.39
C ALA A 71 29.05 -7.54 100.67
N LEU A 72 30.18 -7.21 101.31
CA LEU A 72 31.22 -6.37 100.73
C LEU A 72 31.83 -7.04 99.49
N PHE A 73 32.12 -8.34 99.57
CA PHE A 73 32.59 -9.13 98.43
C PHE A 73 31.57 -9.16 97.31
N TYR A 74 30.29 -9.41 97.61
CA TYR A 74 29.24 -9.43 96.61
C TYR A 74 29.10 -8.09 95.88
N VAL A 75 29.04 -6.98 96.62
CA VAL A 75 28.85 -5.65 96.02
C VAL A 75 30.09 -5.17 95.29
N LEU A 76 31.29 -5.42 95.82
CA LEU A 76 32.52 -4.94 95.20
C LEU A 76 33.02 -5.86 94.10
N VAL A 77 33.02 -7.18 94.29
CA VAL A 77 33.69 -8.13 93.37
C VAL A 77 32.78 -8.57 92.23
N LEU A 78 31.49 -8.79 92.48
CA LEU A 78 30.57 -9.32 91.46
C LEU A 78 30.45 -8.43 90.21
N PRO A 79 30.38 -7.08 90.30
CA PRO A 79 30.35 -6.23 89.12
C PRO A 79 31.58 -6.39 88.23
N TYR A 80 32.77 -6.56 88.81
CA TYR A 80 34.00 -6.77 88.03
C TYR A 80 34.07 -8.16 87.41
N LEU A 81 33.54 -9.19 88.08
CA LEU A 81 33.41 -10.53 87.50
C LEU A 81 32.46 -10.49 86.29
N ASN A 82 31.30 -9.85 86.41
CA ASN A 82 30.34 -9.69 85.31
C ASN A 82 30.97 -8.94 84.13
N LEU A 83 31.70 -7.84 84.40
CA LEU A 83 32.39 -7.08 83.37
C LEU A 83 33.50 -7.93 82.68
N GLY A 84 34.18 -8.80 83.42
CA GLY A 84 35.11 -9.79 82.87
C GLY A 84 34.43 -10.77 81.90
N PHE A 85 33.29 -11.34 82.31
CA PHE A 85 32.49 -12.21 81.44
C PHE A 85 31.99 -11.47 80.20
N ASP A 86 31.46 -10.26 80.36
CA ASP A 86 30.97 -9.45 79.23
C ASP A 86 32.08 -9.17 78.21
N ARG A 87 33.30 -8.85 78.66
CA ARG A 87 34.45 -8.66 77.75
C ARG A 87 34.82 -9.93 77.00
N LEU A 88 34.76 -11.08 77.66
CA LEU A 88 35.04 -12.39 77.04
C LEU A 88 33.97 -12.72 75.98
N LEU A 89 32.70 -12.56 76.32
CA LEU A 89 31.58 -12.84 75.41
C LEU A 89 31.52 -11.85 74.25
N LYS A 90 31.83 -10.57 74.47
CA LYS A 90 31.80 -9.52 73.44
C LYS A 90 32.73 -9.84 72.27
N LYS A 91 33.91 -10.41 72.52
CA LYS A 91 34.82 -10.84 71.42
C LYS A 91 34.18 -11.91 70.53
N SER A 92 33.48 -12.88 71.13
CA SER A 92 32.76 -13.93 70.39
C SER A 92 31.59 -13.35 69.59
N GLN A 93 30.81 -12.46 70.21
CA GLN A 93 29.68 -11.79 69.55
C GLN A 93 30.14 -10.91 68.38
N LEU A 94 31.23 -10.17 68.52
CA LEU A 94 31.79 -9.35 67.44
C LEU A 94 32.22 -10.21 66.24
N LYS A 95 32.94 -11.32 66.49
CA LYS A 95 33.31 -12.26 65.43
C LYS A 95 32.09 -12.84 64.72
N ARG A 96 31.08 -13.26 65.49
CA ARG A 96 29.82 -13.79 64.93
C ARG A 96 29.11 -12.76 64.06
N ASN A 97 29.02 -11.51 64.52
CA ASN A 97 28.41 -10.43 63.75
C ASN A 97 29.17 -10.15 62.45
N LEU A 98 30.51 -10.15 62.48
CA LEU A 98 31.33 -10.00 61.28
C LEU A 98 31.08 -11.13 60.27
N ILE A 99 31.01 -12.39 60.73
CA ILE A 99 30.70 -13.54 59.86
C ILE A 99 29.32 -13.40 59.22
N VAL A 100 28.31 -12.96 59.99
CA VAL A 100 26.96 -12.73 59.47
C VAL A 100 26.97 -11.64 58.39
N ILE A 101 27.63 -10.50 58.64
CA ILE A 101 27.76 -9.40 57.67
C ILE A 101 28.49 -9.87 56.41
N GLU A 102 29.58 -10.63 56.55
CA GLU A 102 30.34 -11.13 55.41
C GLU A 102 29.51 -12.12 54.58
N THR A 103 28.76 -12.99 55.23
CA THR A 103 27.85 -13.94 54.57
C THR A 103 26.76 -13.19 53.81
N GLN A 104 26.16 -12.16 54.42
CA GLN A 104 25.16 -11.31 53.76
C GLN A 104 25.76 -10.59 52.55
N LYS A 105 26.96 -10.01 52.69
CA LYS A 105 27.66 -9.34 51.59
C LYS A 105 27.92 -10.30 50.43
N ARG A 106 28.35 -11.53 50.73
CA ARG A 106 28.57 -12.58 49.72
C ARG A 106 27.27 -12.97 49.02
N ASN A 107 26.19 -13.14 49.78
CA ASN A 107 24.87 -13.47 49.20
C ASN A 107 24.37 -12.36 48.26
N ILE A 108 24.53 -11.09 48.64
CA ILE A 108 24.17 -9.95 47.78
C ILE A 108 25.03 -9.94 46.51
N ALA A 109 26.34 -10.16 46.63
CA ALA A 109 27.23 -10.22 45.47
C ALA A 109 26.82 -11.34 44.51
N ASN A 110 26.53 -12.53 45.03
CA ASN A 110 26.05 -13.66 44.22
C ASN A 110 24.71 -13.34 43.54
N GLN A 111 23.78 -12.66 44.23
CA GLN A 111 22.50 -12.24 43.63
C GLN A 111 22.69 -11.23 42.49
N ILE A 112 23.61 -10.27 42.65
CA ILE A 112 23.96 -9.32 41.59
C ILE A 112 24.54 -10.07 40.38
N GLU A 113 25.45 -11.02 40.61
CA GLU A 113 26.05 -11.81 39.54
C GLU A 113 25.00 -12.65 38.79
N LEU A 114 24.07 -13.29 39.52
CA LEU A 114 22.95 -14.01 38.92
C LEU A 114 22.06 -13.08 38.08
N ALA A 115 21.70 -11.92 38.60
CA ALA A 115 20.88 -10.95 37.88
C ALA A 115 21.57 -10.44 36.60
N ILE A 116 22.89 -10.18 36.64
CA ILE A 116 23.67 -9.82 35.45
C ILE A 116 23.65 -10.97 34.42
N GLY A 117 23.80 -12.21 34.89
CA GLY A 117 23.70 -13.39 34.04
C GLY A 117 22.33 -13.52 33.35
N GLU A 118 21.25 -13.26 34.10
CA GLU A 118 19.88 -13.28 33.58
C GLU A 118 19.62 -12.18 32.54
N ILE A 119 20.06 -10.95 32.81
CA ILE A 119 19.96 -9.83 31.85
C ILE A 119 20.69 -10.20 30.56
N LYS A 120 21.93 -10.68 30.66
CA LYS A 120 22.73 -11.07 29.49
C LYS A 120 22.09 -12.22 28.72
N LEU A 121 21.48 -13.17 29.41
CA LEU A 121 20.74 -14.27 28.80
C LEU A 121 19.50 -13.76 28.04
N GLU A 122 18.72 -12.85 28.63
CA GLU A 122 17.55 -12.26 27.96
C GLU A 122 17.93 -11.35 26.79
N GLU A 123 19.00 -10.58 26.89
CA GLU A 123 19.57 -9.81 25.78
C GLU A 123 19.98 -10.74 24.63
N THR A 124 20.68 -11.85 24.95
CA THR A 124 21.09 -12.84 23.95
C THR A 124 19.87 -13.49 23.29
N LYS A 125 18.83 -13.85 24.05
CA LYS A 125 17.58 -14.40 23.50
C LYS A 125 16.86 -13.39 22.62
N THR A 126 16.79 -12.13 23.04
CA THR A 126 16.14 -11.06 22.28
C THR A 126 16.87 -10.82 20.97
N SER A 127 18.20 -10.68 21.02
CA SER A 127 19.04 -10.56 19.83
C SER A 127 18.88 -11.76 18.88
N TYR A 128 18.78 -12.98 19.41
CA TYR A 128 18.52 -14.17 18.61
C TYR A 128 17.15 -14.13 17.92
N ARG A 129 16.10 -13.71 18.64
CA ARG A 129 14.75 -13.54 18.08
C ARG A 129 14.71 -12.47 16.99
N GLU A 130 15.35 -11.33 17.21
CA GLU A 130 15.47 -10.25 16.23
C GLU A 130 16.21 -10.71 14.98
N ARG A 131 17.37 -11.40 15.14
CA ARG A 131 18.10 -12.00 14.02
C ARG A 131 17.25 -13.01 13.25
N ASN A 132 16.49 -13.84 13.94
CA ASN A 132 15.59 -14.80 13.29
C ASN A 132 14.50 -14.09 12.49
N SER A 133 13.90 -13.02 13.05
CA SER A 133 12.90 -12.21 12.35
C SER A 133 13.50 -11.48 11.13
N HIS A 134 14.70 -10.93 11.25
CA HIS A 134 15.42 -10.32 10.14
C HIS A 134 15.76 -11.34 9.04
N ASN A 135 16.20 -12.55 9.40
CA ASN A 135 16.46 -13.61 8.43
C ASN A 135 15.18 -13.99 7.67
N GLN A 136 14.05 -14.14 8.36
CA GLN A 136 12.75 -14.39 7.73
C GLN A 136 12.33 -13.27 6.76
N LEU A 137 12.56 -12.02 7.15
CA LEU A 137 12.28 -10.87 6.28
C LEU A 137 13.19 -10.86 5.04
N VAL A 138 14.47 -11.16 5.21
CA VAL A 138 15.43 -11.26 4.09
C VAL A 138 15.02 -12.38 3.13
N GLU A 139 14.66 -13.56 3.64
CA GLU A 139 14.16 -14.67 2.81
C GLU A 139 12.89 -14.28 2.04
N ALA A 140 11.94 -13.60 2.70
CA ALA A 140 10.72 -13.12 2.05
C ALA A 140 11.01 -12.08 0.95
N LEU A 141 11.93 -11.15 1.19
CA LEU A 141 12.35 -10.16 0.20
C LEU A 141 13.09 -10.80 -0.97
N GLN A 142 13.97 -11.76 -0.71
CA GLN A 142 14.66 -12.51 -1.77
C GLN A 142 13.67 -13.29 -2.63
N LYS A 143 12.67 -13.94 -2.01
CA LYS A 143 11.60 -14.61 -2.75
C LYS A 143 10.83 -13.63 -3.63
N LYS A 144 10.42 -12.48 -3.07
CA LYS A 144 9.71 -11.44 -3.82
C LYS A 144 10.53 -10.90 -4.99
N ASN A 145 11.84 -10.71 -4.82
CA ASN A 145 12.71 -10.28 -5.91
C ASN A 145 12.80 -11.33 -7.02
N ARG A 146 12.94 -12.62 -6.68
CA ARG A 146 12.91 -13.71 -7.66
C ARG A 146 11.58 -13.75 -8.42
N ASP A 147 10.46 -13.63 -7.69
CA ASP A 147 9.13 -13.61 -8.31
C ASP A 147 8.99 -12.40 -9.26
N LEU A 148 9.51 -11.23 -8.86
CA LEU A 148 9.54 -10.04 -9.72
C LEU A 148 10.39 -10.24 -10.97
N GLU A 149 11.60 -10.81 -10.83
CA GLU A 149 12.47 -11.15 -11.97
C GLU A 149 11.75 -12.08 -12.96
N ILE A 150 11.11 -13.15 -12.47
CA ILE A 150 10.34 -14.07 -13.32
C ILE A 150 9.19 -13.34 -14.04
N THR A 151 8.45 -12.49 -13.34
CA THR A 151 7.35 -11.74 -13.97
C THR A 151 7.85 -10.72 -14.99
N LEU A 152 9.01 -10.12 -14.74
CA LEU A 152 9.63 -9.16 -15.63
C LEU A 152 10.07 -9.86 -16.92
N ASP A 153 10.75 -10.99 -16.82
CA ASP A 153 11.19 -11.79 -17.96
C ASP A 153 10.01 -12.26 -18.80
N ALA A 154 8.96 -12.81 -18.17
CA ALA A 154 7.74 -13.22 -18.87
C ALA A 154 7.04 -12.05 -19.59
N THR A 155 7.06 -10.86 -18.97
CA THR A 155 6.48 -9.65 -19.59
C THR A 155 7.34 -9.16 -20.75
N MET A 156 8.67 -9.20 -20.63
CA MET A 156 9.58 -8.85 -21.73
C MET A 156 9.41 -9.81 -22.91
N GLU A 157 9.31 -11.11 -22.66
CA GLU A 157 9.10 -12.12 -23.70
C GLU A 157 7.77 -11.88 -24.44
N LYS A 158 6.68 -11.63 -23.69
CA LYS A 158 5.37 -11.30 -24.26
C LYS A 158 5.38 -9.99 -25.06
N ASN A 159 6.11 -8.97 -24.59
CA ASN A 159 6.23 -7.71 -25.32
C ASN A 159 7.06 -7.86 -26.59
N ASN A 160 8.12 -8.68 -26.55
CA ASN A 160 8.94 -8.97 -27.72
C ASN A 160 8.15 -9.74 -28.78
N SER A 161 7.37 -10.76 -28.40
CA SER A 161 6.52 -11.48 -29.35
C SER A 161 5.44 -10.56 -29.94
N ALA A 162 4.79 -9.73 -29.13
CA ALA A 162 3.83 -8.75 -29.62
C ALA A 162 4.48 -7.72 -30.58
N LEU A 163 5.72 -7.32 -30.33
CA LEU A 163 6.48 -6.45 -31.23
C LEU A 163 6.82 -7.12 -32.56
N GLU A 164 7.18 -8.41 -32.54
CA GLU A 164 7.42 -9.20 -33.76
C GLU A 164 6.14 -9.36 -34.58
N ASP A 165 5.03 -9.70 -33.94
CA ASP A 165 3.71 -9.81 -34.59
C ASP A 165 3.30 -8.49 -35.23
N LEU A 166 3.46 -7.38 -34.49
CA LEU A 166 3.13 -6.04 -35.00
C LEU A 166 4.02 -5.66 -36.19
N LYS A 167 5.32 -5.96 -36.15
CA LYS A 167 6.23 -5.74 -37.29
C LYS A 167 5.82 -6.58 -38.50
N ALA A 168 5.43 -7.84 -38.29
CA ALA A 168 4.95 -8.69 -39.36
C ALA A 168 3.66 -8.14 -39.99
N GLU A 169 2.72 -7.65 -39.19
CA GLU A 169 1.49 -7.01 -39.68
C GLU A 169 1.80 -5.74 -40.48
N PHE A 170 2.71 -4.89 -39.99
CA PHE A 170 3.13 -3.69 -40.72
C PHE A 170 3.75 -4.03 -42.08
N SER A 171 4.66 -4.99 -42.12
CA SER A 171 5.31 -5.45 -43.36
C SER A 171 4.27 -6.00 -44.35
N ASN A 172 3.30 -6.78 -43.86
CA ASN A 172 2.22 -7.29 -44.70
C ASN A 172 1.31 -6.17 -45.25
N ARG A 173 0.92 -5.20 -44.40
CA ARG A 173 0.14 -4.03 -44.82
C ARG A 173 0.87 -3.17 -45.84
N GLU A 174 2.19 -2.99 -45.68
CA GLU A 174 3.01 -2.25 -46.62
C GLU A 174 3.05 -2.95 -47.98
N LYS A 175 3.23 -4.28 -47.99
CA LYS A 175 3.19 -5.08 -49.21
C LYS A 175 1.83 -4.97 -49.92
N ILE A 176 0.72 -5.12 -49.19
CA ILE A 176 -0.64 -4.97 -49.74
C ILE A 176 -0.81 -3.57 -50.35
N ARG A 177 -0.41 -2.52 -49.63
CA ARG A 177 -0.51 -1.14 -50.12
C ARG A 177 0.29 -0.93 -51.41
N VAL A 178 1.51 -1.49 -51.49
CA VAL A 178 2.34 -1.42 -52.70
C VAL A 178 1.67 -2.13 -53.87
N ASP A 179 1.08 -3.30 -53.64
CA ASP A 179 0.38 -4.06 -54.68
C ASP A 179 -0.91 -3.35 -55.13
N GLU A 180 -1.66 -2.73 -54.21
CA GLU A 180 -2.81 -1.87 -54.50
C GLU A 180 -2.42 -0.68 -55.38
N ILE A 181 -1.35 0.05 -55.02
CA ILE A 181 -0.83 1.19 -55.81
C ILE A 181 -0.47 0.73 -57.22
N LYS A 182 0.26 -0.39 -57.36
CA LYS A 182 0.62 -0.93 -58.68
C LYS A 182 -0.60 -1.31 -59.51
N SER A 183 -1.60 -1.94 -58.91
CA SER A 183 -2.84 -2.30 -59.62
C SER A 183 -3.61 -1.05 -60.06
N PHE A 184 -3.64 -0.02 -59.22
CA PHE A 184 -4.27 1.26 -59.55
C PHE A 184 -3.53 1.98 -60.69
N GLU A 185 -2.20 2.05 -60.64
CA GLU A 185 -1.36 2.63 -61.70
C GLU A 185 -1.58 1.92 -63.04
N ARG A 186 -1.68 0.59 -63.03
CA ARG A 186 -1.99 -0.21 -64.21
C ARG A 186 -3.36 0.13 -64.77
N ASN A 187 -4.40 0.11 -63.95
CA ASN A 187 -5.77 0.44 -64.37
C ASN A 187 -5.87 1.88 -64.90
N TYR A 188 -5.16 2.82 -64.27
CA TYR A 188 -5.10 4.20 -64.72
C TYR A 188 -4.42 4.32 -66.09
N SER A 189 -3.32 3.60 -66.31
CA SER A 189 -2.65 3.54 -67.61
C SER A 189 -3.56 2.95 -68.69
N GLU A 190 -4.23 1.83 -68.41
CA GLU A 190 -5.17 1.19 -69.34
C GLU A 190 -6.33 2.14 -69.69
N SER A 191 -6.95 2.78 -68.70
CA SER A 191 -8.00 3.79 -68.94
C SER A 191 -7.50 4.98 -69.77
N ARG A 192 -6.24 5.41 -69.57
CA ARG A 192 -5.64 6.49 -70.36
C ARG A 192 -5.45 6.09 -71.82
N GLU A 193 -5.02 4.86 -72.08
CA GLU A 193 -4.90 4.31 -73.43
C GLU A 193 -6.28 4.22 -74.12
N GLU A 194 -7.31 3.76 -73.41
CA GLU A 194 -8.69 3.72 -73.92
C GLU A 194 -9.21 5.12 -74.28
N ILE A 195 -8.98 6.12 -73.42
CA ILE A 195 -9.36 7.53 -73.71
C ILE A 195 -8.63 8.03 -74.97
N MET A 196 -7.35 7.69 -75.13
CA MET A 196 -6.58 8.09 -76.31
C MET A 196 -7.12 7.43 -77.58
N ALA A 197 -7.43 6.14 -77.53
CA ALA A 197 -8.04 5.41 -78.64
C ALA A 197 -9.42 5.98 -79.01
N LEU A 198 -10.26 6.30 -78.02
CA LEU A 198 -11.56 6.89 -78.23
C LEU A 198 -11.46 8.29 -78.86
N ASN A 199 -10.54 9.13 -78.38
CA ASN A 199 -10.28 10.45 -78.96
C ASN A 199 -9.86 10.36 -80.43
N ASN A 200 -8.98 9.41 -80.77
CA ASN A 200 -8.60 9.16 -82.16
C ASN A 200 -9.79 8.70 -83.01
N ALA A 201 -10.63 7.80 -82.47
CA ALA A 201 -11.82 7.34 -83.16
C ALA A 201 -12.85 8.47 -83.38
N MET A 202 -13.05 9.35 -82.37
CA MET A 202 -13.90 10.53 -82.51
C MET A 202 -13.39 11.47 -83.59
N PHE A 203 -12.08 11.73 -83.62
CA PHE A 203 -11.47 12.56 -84.66
C PHE A 203 -11.73 12.03 -86.08
N GLU A 204 -11.60 10.71 -86.29
CA GLU A 204 -11.93 10.09 -87.58
C GLU A 204 -13.43 10.18 -87.90
N LYS A 205 -14.30 10.02 -86.89
CA LYS A 205 -15.76 10.20 -87.08
C LYS A 205 -16.12 11.63 -87.42
N ASP A 206 -15.51 12.62 -86.79
CA ASP A 206 -15.72 14.04 -87.11
C ASP A 206 -15.30 14.34 -88.55
N LYS A 207 -14.17 13.78 -89.00
CA LYS A 207 -13.74 13.90 -90.40
C LYS A 207 -14.73 13.28 -91.37
N GLN A 208 -15.28 12.10 -91.05
CA GLN A 208 -16.35 11.47 -91.85
C GLN A 208 -17.61 12.34 -91.89
N ILE A 209 -18.04 12.89 -90.75
CA ILE A 209 -19.20 13.80 -90.66
C ILE A 209 -18.97 15.05 -91.51
N GLN A 210 -17.78 15.67 -91.44
CA GLN A 210 -17.45 16.83 -92.28
C GLN A 210 -17.52 16.51 -93.77
N ASN A 211 -17.01 15.34 -94.18
CA ASN A 211 -17.09 14.90 -95.58
C ASN A 211 -18.56 14.67 -96.02
N LEU A 212 -19.36 13.99 -95.20
CA LEU A 212 -20.78 13.78 -95.47
C LEU A 212 -21.54 15.10 -95.55
N ARG A 213 -21.28 16.06 -94.65
CA ARG A 213 -21.86 17.42 -94.72
C ARG A 213 -21.55 18.10 -96.05
N LYS A 214 -20.31 17.97 -96.55
CA LYS A 214 -19.92 18.50 -97.85
C LYS A 214 -20.72 17.83 -98.98
N ILE A 215 -20.82 16.50 -98.99
CA ILE A 215 -21.60 15.75 -99.99
C ILE A 215 -23.07 16.16 -99.97
N VAL A 216 -23.70 16.27 -98.80
CA VAL A 216 -25.09 16.71 -98.66
C VAL A 216 -25.26 18.12 -99.24
N SER A 217 -24.37 19.05 -98.90
CA SER A 217 -24.42 20.42 -99.43
C SER A 217 -24.26 20.48 -100.97
N ASP A 218 -23.47 19.57 -101.55
CA ASP A 218 -23.30 19.47 -103.00
C ASP A 218 -24.54 18.85 -103.68
N LEU A 219 -25.21 17.89 -103.04
CA LEU A 219 -26.45 17.28 -103.53
C LEU A 219 -27.64 18.25 -103.48
N GLU A 220 -27.81 18.99 -102.38
CA GLU A 220 -28.86 20.02 -102.25
C GLU A 220 -28.75 21.09 -103.35
N ARG A 221 -27.51 21.49 -103.69
CA ARG A 221 -27.25 22.41 -104.82
C ARG A 221 -27.62 21.81 -106.17
N LYS A 222 -27.46 20.50 -106.36
CA LYS A 222 -27.71 19.83 -107.64
C LYS A 222 -29.20 19.56 -107.87
N ASP A 223 -29.95 19.26 -106.82
CA ASP A 223 -31.40 19.01 -106.91
C ASP A 223 -32.20 20.31 -107.16
N SER A 224 -31.75 21.43 -106.56
CA SER A 224 -32.33 22.76 -106.78
C SER A 224 -32.28 23.25 -108.24
N ASN A 225 -31.47 22.63 -109.10
CA ASN A 225 -31.24 23.05 -110.49
C ASN A 225 -32.05 22.29 -111.55
N LYS A 226 -33.01 21.43 -111.18
CA LYS A 226 -33.92 20.77 -112.15
C LYS A 226 -35.21 21.59 -112.34
N THR A 227 -35.27 22.41 -113.39
CA THR A 227 -36.52 23.03 -113.86
C THR A 227 -37.41 21.97 -114.51
N LEU A 228 -38.58 21.71 -113.96
CA LEU A 228 -39.58 20.81 -114.58
C LEU A 228 -40.47 21.64 -115.49
N SER A 229 -40.60 21.27 -116.77
CA SER A 229 -41.50 21.95 -117.70
C SER A 229 -42.53 21.02 -118.30
N TYR A 230 -43.77 21.49 -118.44
CA TYR A 230 -44.89 20.77 -119.04
C TYR A 230 -45.47 21.60 -120.19
N LEU A 231 -45.88 20.96 -121.28
CA LEU A 231 -46.64 21.58 -122.36
C LEU A 231 -48.14 21.33 -122.13
N LEU A 232 -48.93 22.40 -122.18
CA LEU A 232 -50.39 22.42 -122.15
C LEU A 232 -50.91 22.79 -123.53
N GLU A 233 -51.64 21.90 -124.19
CA GLU A 233 -52.30 22.17 -125.47
C GLU A 233 -53.82 22.26 -125.27
N PHE A 234 -54.40 23.41 -125.62
CA PHE A 234 -55.82 23.73 -125.48
C PHE A 234 -56.56 23.46 -126.81
N GLU A 235 -57.81 23.01 -126.76
CA GLU A 235 -58.60 22.69 -127.98
C GLU A 235 -58.77 23.87 -128.95
N ASN A 236 -58.69 25.11 -128.45
CA ASN A 236 -58.74 26.32 -129.27
C ASN A 236 -57.44 26.60 -130.05
N GLY A 237 -56.47 25.68 -130.02
CA GLY A 237 -55.18 25.76 -130.69
C GLY A 237 -54.08 26.46 -129.88
N LEU A 238 -54.40 27.03 -128.71
CA LEU A 238 -53.42 27.69 -127.84
C LEU A 238 -52.48 26.66 -127.20
N LYS A 239 -51.17 26.95 -127.17
CA LYS A 239 -50.17 26.14 -126.46
C LYS A 239 -49.52 26.98 -125.36
N LEU A 240 -49.34 26.40 -124.18
CA LEU A 240 -48.63 27.04 -123.06
C LEU A 240 -47.58 26.09 -122.50
N ILE A 241 -46.38 26.58 -122.25
CA ILE A 241 -45.33 25.89 -121.51
C ILE A 241 -45.41 26.34 -120.06
N GLU A 242 -45.75 25.41 -119.19
CA GLU A 242 -45.72 25.55 -117.74
C GLU A 242 -44.32 25.18 -117.24
N ARG A 243 -43.57 26.14 -116.71
CA ARG A 243 -42.25 25.91 -116.10
C ARG A 243 -42.31 26.05 -114.58
N PHE A 244 -41.80 25.05 -113.89
CA PHE A 244 -41.59 25.04 -112.45
C PHE A 244 -40.13 25.34 -112.15
N ASP A 245 -39.89 26.49 -111.54
CA ASP A 245 -38.58 26.91 -111.04
C ASP A 245 -38.70 27.09 -109.51
N GLY A 246 -38.31 26.03 -108.77
CA GLY A 246 -38.54 25.94 -107.34
C GLY A 246 -40.03 26.05 -106.98
N ASN A 247 -40.40 27.12 -106.25
CA ASN A 247 -41.77 27.41 -105.82
C ASN A 247 -42.56 28.32 -106.79
N LYS A 248 -42.02 28.66 -107.97
CA LYS A 248 -42.66 29.58 -108.90
C LYS A 248 -43.06 28.85 -110.18
N ILE A 249 -44.36 28.93 -110.51
CA ILE A 249 -44.91 28.43 -111.78
C ILE A 249 -45.02 29.60 -112.75
N THR A 250 -44.52 29.43 -113.96
CA THR A 250 -44.67 30.42 -115.04
C THR A 250 -45.24 29.75 -116.28
N TYR A 251 -46.19 30.42 -116.92
CA TYR A 251 -46.85 29.94 -118.12
C TYR A 251 -46.44 30.81 -119.30
N LEU A 252 -45.82 30.23 -120.32
CA LEU A 252 -45.33 30.93 -121.50
C LEU A 252 -46.05 30.41 -122.74
N ASN A 253 -46.63 31.29 -123.56
CA ASN A 253 -47.05 30.88 -124.89
C ASN A 253 -45.83 30.86 -125.82
N PRO A 254 -45.43 29.69 -126.37
CA PRO A 254 -44.23 29.57 -127.20
C PRO A 254 -44.36 30.27 -128.56
N GLU A 255 -45.59 30.59 -129.02
CA GLU A 255 -45.83 31.23 -130.31
C GLU A 255 -45.80 32.77 -130.22
N THR A 256 -46.32 33.33 -129.13
CA THR A 256 -46.40 34.79 -128.93
C THR A 256 -45.36 35.32 -127.95
N ASN A 257 -44.65 34.44 -127.24
CA ASN A 257 -43.74 34.76 -126.14
C ASN A 257 -44.40 35.51 -124.97
N GLU A 258 -45.73 35.54 -124.91
CA GLU A 258 -46.46 36.16 -123.80
C GLU A 258 -46.41 35.28 -122.55
N ILE A 259 -46.16 35.93 -121.41
CA ILE A 259 -46.14 35.28 -120.09
C ILE A 259 -47.50 35.48 -119.43
N TYR A 260 -48.13 34.38 -119.05
CA TYR A 260 -49.40 34.37 -118.35
C TYR A 260 -49.13 34.26 -116.85
N SER A 261 -49.78 35.15 -116.08
CA SER A 261 -49.87 35.00 -114.64
C SER A 261 -50.71 33.78 -114.28
N ASP A 262 -50.43 33.16 -113.14
CA ASP A 262 -51.10 31.94 -112.65
C ASP A 262 -52.64 32.02 -112.77
N GLN A 263 -53.23 33.10 -112.27
CA GLN A 263 -54.68 33.37 -112.37
C GLN A 263 -55.23 33.39 -113.81
N LYS A 264 -54.47 33.92 -114.78
CA LYS A 264 -54.90 33.98 -116.18
C LYS A 264 -54.81 32.60 -116.83
N ALA A 265 -53.76 31.84 -116.52
CA ALA A 265 -53.61 30.48 -117.00
C ALA A 265 -54.69 29.56 -116.42
N GLU A 266 -55.08 29.76 -115.16
CA GLU A 266 -56.14 29.00 -114.49
C GLU A 266 -57.52 29.28 -115.07
N ILE A 267 -57.84 30.54 -115.39
CA ILE A 267 -59.08 30.91 -116.12
C ILE A 267 -59.12 30.24 -117.51
N LEU A 268 -57.98 30.16 -118.21
CA LEU A 268 -57.91 29.45 -119.49
C LEU A 268 -58.12 27.95 -119.28
N LYS A 269 -57.58 27.40 -118.19
CA LYS A 269 -57.76 25.99 -117.83
C LYS A 269 -59.23 25.67 -117.55
N GLU A 270 -59.96 26.53 -116.85
CA GLU A 270 -61.39 26.28 -116.57
C GLU A 270 -62.29 26.43 -117.80
N ARG A 271 -61.90 27.25 -118.78
CA ARG A 271 -62.75 27.61 -119.93
C ARG A 271 -62.66 26.67 -121.14
N SER A 272 -61.69 25.77 -121.21
CA SER A 272 -61.61 24.77 -122.28
C SER A 272 -61.12 23.43 -121.75
N GLN A 273 -61.17 22.37 -122.54
CA GLN A 273 -60.39 21.16 -122.25
C GLN A 273 -58.97 21.32 -122.79
N HIS A 274 -57.99 20.72 -122.12
CA HIS A 274 -56.56 20.72 -122.52
C HIS A 274 -55.91 19.40 -122.17
N SER A 275 -54.84 19.09 -122.90
CA SER A 275 -53.95 17.98 -122.57
C SER A 275 -52.65 18.51 -121.97
N ARG A 276 -52.14 17.83 -120.93
CA ARG A 276 -50.88 18.17 -120.24
C ARG A 276 -49.85 17.08 -120.48
N LYS A 277 -48.71 17.44 -121.07
CA LYS A 277 -47.58 16.52 -121.31
C LYS A 277 -46.31 17.06 -120.71
N MET A 278 -45.48 16.18 -120.15
CA MET A 278 -44.17 16.54 -119.61
C MET A 278 -43.18 16.74 -120.75
N LEU A 279 -42.36 17.79 -120.65
CA LEU A 279 -41.25 18.08 -121.56
C LEU A 279 -39.92 17.55 -120.98
#